data_AF-A0A1A6GLS1-F1
#
_entry.id   AF-A0A1A6GLS1-F1
#
_cell.length_a   1.000
_cell.length_b   1.000
_cell.length_c   1.000
_cell.angle_alpha   90.00
_cell.angle_beta   90.00
_cell.angle_gamma   90.00
#
_symmetry.space_group_name_H-M   'P 1'
#
loop_
_entity.id
_entity.type
_entity.pdbx_description
1 polymer ?
#
loop_
_entity_poly.entity_id
_entity_poly.type
_entity_poly.pdbx_seq_one_letter_code
_entity_poly.pdbx_strand_id
1 'polypeptide(L)'
;MVFCWENEMPHRLLRSTMVHFQASEVQQLLHNKFVVILGDSIQRAVYKDLVLLLQKDTLLTASQLKAKGELSFEQDQLVAGGQLGELHNGTQYREVRQFCSGSGHHLVRFYFLTRVYSEYLEDVLEELSYGPAPDLVIINSCLWDLSRYGRCPMESYRENLERVFVRMDQVLPDSCLLVWNMAMPLGERVTGGFLLPELQPLAVSLRQDVVEGNFYSATLAGNHCFDVLDLHFHFRHAVRHRHRDGVHWDQHAHRHLSHLLLSHVADAWGVELPKHDPLPDTWIDDWPEMDHPSQGSHKQPPDLREKLALPLLPPFHLPPPMSFPYPLLQPSPPPLFPSLHQDAPFSQGQPFPPYEFFKHNAMEDFSVPFNLDRREQPEALEEISEQREKADWTWPGLGKRETGREQWR
;
A
#
# COMPACT_ATOMS: atom_id res chain seq x y z
N MET A 1 -28.13 12.65 19.74
CA MET A 1 -28.37 14.05 19.32
C MET A 1 -28.51 14.04 17.81
N VAL A 2 -29.44 14.85 17.30
CA VAL A 2 -30.09 14.77 15.99
C VAL A 2 -29.10 15.02 14.84
N PHE A 3 -29.03 14.09 13.87
CA PHE A 3 -28.46 14.37 12.55
C PHE A 3 -29.57 14.98 11.69
N CYS A 4 -29.37 16.22 11.26
CA CYS A 4 -30.20 16.87 10.27
C CYS A 4 -29.79 16.36 8.88
N TRP A 5 -30.68 15.63 8.22
CA TRP A 5 -30.66 15.44 6.76
C TRP A 5 -31.18 16.70 6.09
N GLU A 6 -30.46 17.20 5.08
CA GLU A 6 -31.02 17.80 3.86
C GLU A 6 -29.87 18.29 2.95
N ASN A 7 -29.50 17.48 1.96
CA ASN A 7 -29.60 17.78 0.53
C ASN A 7 -28.78 16.76 -0.27
N GLU A 8 -29.48 15.74 -0.77
CA GLU A 8 -28.98 14.84 -1.80
C GLU A 8 -28.83 15.63 -3.12
N MET A 9 -27.61 16.08 -3.40
CA MET A 9 -27.16 16.19 -4.78
C MET A 9 -26.73 14.79 -5.22
N PRO A 10 -27.07 14.32 -6.43
CA PRO A 10 -26.57 13.05 -6.90
C PRO A 10 -25.06 13.18 -7.00
N HIS A 11 -24.35 12.60 -6.02
CA HIS A 11 -22.95 12.27 -6.19
C HIS A 11 -22.90 11.38 -7.42
N ARG A 12 -22.56 11.96 -8.58
CA ARG A 12 -21.80 11.21 -9.58
C ARG A 12 -20.72 10.55 -8.77
N LEU A 13 -20.79 9.22 -8.65
CA LEU A 13 -19.64 8.40 -8.34
C LEU A 13 -18.57 8.85 -9.33
N LEU A 14 -17.73 9.78 -8.90
CA LEU A 14 -16.43 9.98 -9.50
C LEU A 14 -15.77 8.63 -9.25
N ARG A 15 -15.89 7.73 -10.24
CA ARG A 15 -14.81 6.78 -10.51
C ARG A 15 -13.56 7.63 -10.36
N SER A 16 -12.76 7.34 -9.33
CA SER A 16 -11.46 7.98 -9.20
C SER A 16 -10.74 7.66 -10.49
N THR A 17 -10.71 8.61 -11.42
CA THR A 17 -10.00 8.43 -12.67
C THR A 17 -8.55 8.34 -12.26
N MET A 18 -8.01 7.11 -12.27
CA MET A 18 -6.61 6.91 -11.94
C MET A 18 -5.76 7.78 -12.85
N VAL A 19 -4.89 8.58 -12.25
CA VAL A 19 -3.91 9.37 -12.97
C VAL A 19 -2.68 8.51 -13.21
N HIS A 20 -2.33 8.36 -14.48
CA HIS A 20 -1.08 7.72 -14.88
C HIS A 20 0.02 8.79 -14.94
N PHE A 21 1.14 8.50 -14.28
CA PHE A 21 2.32 9.38 -14.30
C PHE A 21 3.38 8.86 -15.26
N GLN A 22 3.89 9.75 -16.09
CA GLN A 22 5.10 9.54 -16.87
C GLN A 22 6.35 9.92 -16.06
N ALA A 23 7.50 9.38 -16.46
CA ALA A 23 8.79 9.62 -15.80
C ALA A 23 9.10 11.11 -15.64
N SER A 24 8.82 11.93 -16.65
CA SER A 24 9.03 13.39 -16.62
C SER A 24 8.15 14.08 -15.57
N GLU A 25 6.92 13.61 -15.37
CA GLU A 25 5.97 14.16 -14.41
C GLU A 25 6.37 13.76 -12.98
N VAL A 26 6.86 12.53 -12.80
CA VAL A 26 7.41 12.08 -11.50
C VAL A 26 8.68 12.85 -11.16
N GLN A 27 9.58 13.05 -12.13
CA GLN A 27 10.78 13.88 -11.95
C GLN A 27 10.41 15.31 -11.55
N GLN A 28 9.41 15.90 -12.20
CA GLN A 28 8.96 17.25 -11.86
C GLN A 28 8.35 17.32 -10.45
N LEU A 29 7.47 16.36 -10.11
CA LEU A 29 6.82 16.31 -8.80
C LEU A 29 7.84 16.12 -7.67
N LEU A 30 8.84 15.27 -7.88
CA LEU A 30 9.87 14.93 -6.88
C LEU A 30 11.17 15.74 -7.05
N HIS A 31 11.14 16.84 -7.79
CA HIS A 31 12.32 17.65 -8.03
C HIS A 31 12.83 18.31 -6.75
N ASN A 32 14.12 18.12 -6.44
CA ASN A 32 14.79 18.50 -5.19
C ASN A 32 14.14 17.89 -3.94
N LYS A 33 13.57 16.68 -4.07
CA LYS A 33 12.94 15.98 -2.94
C LYS A 33 13.79 14.83 -2.43
N PHE A 34 13.80 14.69 -1.10
CA PHE A 34 14.26 13.50 -0.42
C PHE A 34 13.07 12.63 0.00
N VAL A 35 12.94 11.47 -0.65
CA VAL A 35 11.92 10.46 -0.37
C VAL A 35 12.52 9.31 0.44
N VAL A 36 11.91 8.98 1.57
CA VAL A 36 12.28 7.85 2.43
C VAL A 36 11.17 6.82 2.42
N ILE A 37 11.52 5.55 2.17
CA ILE A 37 10.59 4.43 2.13
C ILE A 37 11.01 3.40 3.19
N LEU A 38 10.10 3.07 4.09
CA LEU A 38 10.31 2.22 5.25
C LEU A 38 9.35 1.03 5.19
N GLY A 39 9.87 -0.19 5.21
CA GLY A 39 8.99 -1.35 5.31
C GLY A 39 9.56 -2.64 4.78
N ASP A 40 8.67 -3.57 4.47
CA ASP A 40 9.02 -4.93 4.08
C ASP A 40 9.32 -5.08 2.56
N SER A 41 9.19 -6.30 2.04
CA SER A 41 9.42 -6.59 0.63
C SER A 41 8.43 -5.90 -0.32
N ILE A 42 7.21 -5.58 0.14
CA ILE A 42 6.24 -4.81 -0.64
C ILE A 42 6.74 -3.38 -0.78
N GLN A 43 7.21 -2.77 0.32
CA GLN A 43 7.77 -1.42 0.28
C GLN A 43 9.12 -1.36 -0.46
N ARG A 44 9.92 -2.44 -0.44
CA ARG A 44 11.08 -2.56 -1.35
C ARG A 44 10.66 -2.48 -2.81
N ALA A 45 9.58 -3.14 -3.19
CA ALA A 45 9.07 -3.08 -4.56
C ALA A 45 8.50 -1.69 -4.91
N VAL A 46 7.87 -0.98 -3.95
CA VAL A 46 7.51 0.45 -4.12
C VAL A 46 8.74 1.30 -4.40
N TYR A 47 9.81 1.14 -3.60
CA TYR A 47 11.09 1.82 -3.84
C TYR A 47 11.64 1.53 -5.23
N LYS A 48 11.70 0.24 -5.62
CA LYS A 48 12.25 -0.17 -6.91
C LYS A 48 11.44 0.37 -8.08
N ASP A 49 10.10 0.36 -7.98
CA ASP A 49 9.25 0.90 -9.04
C ASP A 49 9.40 2.42 -9.14
N LEU A 50 9.47 3.14 -8.02
CA LEU A 50 9.68 4.58 -8.02
C LEU A 50 11.05 4.97 -8.60
N VAL A 51 12.12 4.26 -8.23
CA VAL A 51 13.47 4.48 -8.79
C VAL A 51 13.49 4.21 -10.29
N LEU A 52 12.80 3.18 -10.76
CA LEU A 52 12.66 2.88 -12.18
C LEU A 52 11.88 3.99 -12.91
N LEU A 53 10.74 4.41 -12.35
CA LEU A 53 9.86 5.40 -12.94
C LEU A 53 10.49 6.80 -12.97
N LEU A 54 11.34 7.14 -12.00
CA LEU A 54 12.18 8.35 -12.04
C LEU A 54 13.17 8.37 -13.21
N GLN A 55 13.40 7.23 -13.88
CA GLN A 55 14.36 7.11 -14.97
C GLN A 55 13.70 6.83 -16.33
N LYS A 56 12.65 6.00 -16.37
CA LYS A 56 12.02 5.54 -17.62
C LYS A 56 10.62 4.96 -17.42
N ASP A 57 9.79 5.10 -18.44
CA ASP A 57 8.39 4.63 -18.49
C ASP A 57 8.25 3.13 -18.77
N THR A 58 9.02 2.29 -18.07
CA THR A 58 8.95 0.82 -18.17
C THR A 58 8.55 0.22 -16.84
N LEU A 59 7.90 -0.94 -16.86
CA LEU A 59 7.59 -1.71 -15.66
C LEU A 59 8.81 -2.48 -15.15
N LEU A 60 8.82 -2.79 -13.85
CA LEU A 60 9.76 -3.76 -13.29
C LEU A 60 9.62 -5.11 -13.99
N THR A 61 10.76 -5.76 -14.22
CA THR A 61 10.78 -7.17 -14.63
C THR A 61 10.51 -8.10 -13.45
N ALA A 62 10.03 -9.32 -13.73
CA ALA A 62 9.81 -10.32 -12.68
C ALA A 62 11.10 -10.70 -11.92
N SER A 63 12.28 -10.65 -12.57
CA SER A 63 13.56 -10.87 -11.90
C SER A 63 13.92 -9.71 -10.97
N GLN A 64 13.69 -8.47 -11.41
CA GLN A 64 13.88 -7.30 -10.55
C GLN A 64 12.97 -7.34 -9.32
N LEU A 65 11.69 -7.70 -9.46
CA LEU A 65 10.79 -7.84 -8.28
C LEU A 65 11.28 -8.89 -7.28
N LYS A 66 11.82 -10.01 -7.78
CA LYS A 66 12.31 -11.11 -6.92
C LYS A 66 13.66 -10.83 -6.27
N ALA A 67 14.51 -10.03 -6.92
CA ALA A 67 15.84 -9.74 -6.42
C ALA A 67 15.77 -8.93 -5.11
N LYS A 68 16.63 -9.30 -4.15
CA LYS A 68 16.76 -8.64 -2.85
C LYS A 68 18.23 -8.51 -2.48
N GLY A 69 18.60 -7.41 -1.82
CA GLY A 69 19.95 -7.20 -1.31
C GLY A 69 21.04 -7.15 -2.39
N GLU A 70 20.70 -6.94 -3.66
CA GLU A 70 21.67 -6.80 -4.74
C GLU A 70 22.51 -5.53 -4.60
N LEU A 71 23.80 -5.56 -4.96
CA LEU A 71 24.72 -4.42 -4.83
C LEU A 71 24.21 -3.13 -5.50
N SER A 72 23.48 -3.26 -6.61
CA SER A 72 22.90 -2.14 -7.35
C SER A 72 21.68 -2.60 -8.15
N PHE A 73 20.70 -1.72 -8.27
CA PHE A 73 19.48 -1.81 -9.05
C PHE A 73 19.24 -0.46 -9.72
N GLU A 74 19.19 -0.43 -11.06
CA GLU A 74 18.86 0.77 -11.84
C GLU A 74 19.58 2.04 -11.33
N GLN A 75 20.92 1.98 -11.28
CA GLN A 75 21.81 3.08 -10.85
C GLN A 75 21.72 3.46 -9.36
N ASP A 76 20.92 2.76 -8.58
CA ASP A 76 20.99 2.87 -7.12
C ASP A 76 22.23 2.15 -6.57
N GLN A 77 22.43 2.28 -5.25
CA GLN A 77 23.45 1.54 -4.52
C GLN A 77 22.86 0.91 -3.26
N LEU A 78 23.36 -0.28 -2.93
CA LEU A 78 23.19 -0.87 -1.61
C LEU A 78 24.12 -0.17 -0.63
N VAL A 79 23.55 0.47 0.39
CA VAL A 79 24.28 1.22 1.42
C VAL A 79 24.67 0.31 2.58
N ALA A 80 23.77 -0.58 3.00
CA ALA A 80 24.00 -1.51 4.10
C ALA A 80 23.16 -2.78 3.97
N GLY A 81 23.60 -3.86 4.63
CA GLY A 81 22.90 -5.14 4.63
C GLY A 81 22.94 -5.85 3.27
N GLY A 82 21.94 -6.69 2.98
CA GLY A 82 21.89 -7.45 1.72
C GLY A 82 23.20 -8.20 1.41
N GLN A 83 23.72 -8.06 0.20
CA GLN A 83 25.01 -8.63 -0.23
C GLN A 83 26.26 -8.02 0.43
N LEU A 84 26.14 -6.88 1.14
CA LEU A 84 27.23 -6.35 1.98
C LEU A 84 27.30 -7.05 3.34
N GLY A 85 26.31 -7.87 3.68
CA GLY A 85 26.27 -8.72 4.87
C GLY A 85 25.80 -10.14 4.54
N GLU A 86 25.19 -10.80 5.51
CA GLU A 86 24.58 -12.11 5.29
C GLU A 86 23.17 -11.97 4.72
N LEU A 87 22.91 -12.67 3.62
CA LEU A 87 21.57 -12.78 3.04
C LEU A 87 20.76 -13.85 3.79
N HIS A 88 19.82 -13.42 4.62
CA HIS A 88 18.90 -14.32 5.32
C HIS A 88 17.45 -13.79 5.27
N ASN A 89 16.52 -14.52 5.88
CA ASN A 89 15.08 -14.17 5.95
C ASN A 89 14.62 -13.97 7.40
N GLY A 90 15.56 -13.69 8.30
CA GLY A 90 15.30 -13.55 9.73
C GLY A 90 14.89 -12.14 10.13
N THR A 91 14.45 -11.97 11.36
CA THR A 91 14.05 -10.68 11.96
C THR A 91 15.21 -9.68 12.10
N GLN A 92 16.45 -10.15 11.96
CA GLN A 92 17.64 -9.30 11.94
C GLN A 92 18.09 -8.91 10.53
N TYR A 93 17.31 -9.24 9.48
CA TYR A 93 17.66 -8.84 8.13
C TYR A 93 17.66 -7.32 8.02
N ARG A 94 18.64 -6.79 7.30
CA ARG A 94 18.81 -5.37 7.02
C ARG A 94 19.09 -5.20 5.53
N GLU A 95 18.55 -4.15 4.97
CA GLU A 95 18.81 -3.72 3.60
C GLU A 95 18.51 -2.22 3.53
N VAL A 96 19.55 -1.43 3.26
CA VAL A 96 19.42 0.01 3.05
C VAL A 96 19.85 0.30 1.62
N ARG A 97 18.98 0.92 0.83
CA ARG A 97 19.26 1.28 -0.56
C ARG A 97 19.13 2.77 -0.76
N GLN A 98 19.92 3.33 -1.66
CA GLN A 98 19.84 4.74 -2.01
C GLN A 98 20.00 4.94 -3.51
N PHE A 99 19.08 5.70 -4.07
CA PHE A 99 19.16 6.22 -5.42
C PHE A 99 19.39 7.73 -5.36
N CYS A 100 20.39 8.21 -6.09
CA CYS A 100 20.59 9.63 -6.38
C CYS A 100 20.59 9.80 -7.90
N SER A 101 19.68 10.61 -8.43
CA SER A 101 19.70 10.90 -9.88
C SER A 101 21.04 11.55 -10.27
N GLY A 102 21.51 11.32 -11.49
CA GLY A 102 22.78 11.91 -11.99
C GLY A 102 22.82 13.45 -11.97
N SER A 103 21.66 14.12 -11.99
CA SER A 103 21.55 15.58 -11.83
C SER A 103 21.62 16.06 -10.36
N GLY A 104 21.53 15.14 -9.39
CA GLY A 104 21.50 15.46 -7.96
C GLY A 104 20.16 15.97 -7.43
N HIS A 105 19.10 16.00 -8.25
CA HIS A 105 17.81 16.57 -7.86
C HIS A 105 16.82 15.58 -7.22
N HIS A 106 17.07 14.27 -7.30
CA HIS A 106 16.18 13.26 -6.74
C HIS A 106 16.97 12.35 -5.83
N LEU A 107 16.57 12.29 -4.56
CA LEU A 107 17.13 11.38 -3.57
C LEU A 107 16.02 10.47 -3.07
N VAL A 108 16.19 9.16 -3.23
CA VAL A 108 15.27 8.15 -2.70
C VAL A 108 16.07 7.19 -1.84
N ARG A 109 15.65 6.96 -0.60
CA ARG A 109 16.28 5.98 0.30
C ARG A 109 15.25 4.98 0.79
N PHE A 110 15.64 3.72 0.82
CA PHE A 110 14.84 2.62 1.34
C PHE A 110 15.52 1.97 2.54
N TYR A 111 14.71 1.66 3.56
CA TYR A 111 15.12 0.92 4.74
C TYR A 111 14.18 -0.28 4.93
N PHE A 112 14.75 -1.49 4.91
CA PHE A 112 13.98 -2.70 5.16
C PHE A 112 13.67 -2.84 6.64
N LEU A 113 12.38 -2.80 6.99
CA LEU A 113 11.90 -3.03 8.34
C LEU A 113 11.40 -4.46 8.50
N THR A 114 11.83 -5.09 9.60
CA THR A 114 11.23 -6.32 10.10
C THR A 114 10.26 -6.07 11.24
N ARG A 115 10.22 -4.85 11.80
CA ARG A 115 9.33 -4.46 12.89
C ARG A 115 9.07 -2.96 12.84
N VAL A 116 7.84 -2.54 13.13
CA VAL A 116 7.43 -1.13 13.05
C VAL A 116 8.11 -0.26 14.10
N TYR A 117 8.54 -0.86 15.21
CA TYR A 117 9.35 -0.20 16.23
C TYR A 117 10.44 -1.14 16.73
N SER A 118 11.69 -0.70 16.68
CA SER A 118 12.87 -1.46 17.09
C SER A 118 14.06 -0.53 17.29
N GLU A 119 15.12 -1.02 17.94
CA GLU A 119 16.39 -0.28 18.05
C GLU A 119 16.91 0.16 16.67
N TYR A 120 16.79 -0.72 15.67
CA TYR A 120 17.17 -0.38 14.31
C TYR A 120 16.37 0.80 13.72
N LEU A 121 15.07 0.90 14.04
CA LEU A 121 14.29 2.05 13.57
C LEU A 121 14.73 3.33 14.30
N GLU A 122 15.06 3.26 15.60
CA GLU A 122 15.60 4.43 16.30
C GLU A 122 16.92 4.89 15.68
N ASP A 123 17.81 3.96 15.30
CA ASP A 123 19.05 4.31 14.57
C ASP A 123 18.74 5.02 13.24
N VAL A 124 17.70 4.56 12.51
CA VAL A 124 17.26 5.19 11.26
C VAL A 124 16.68 6.58 11.53
N LEU A 125 15.84 6.74 12.54
CA LEU A 125 15.28 8.04 12.93
C LEU A 125 16.37 9.02 13.37
N GLU A 126 17.37 8.54 14.11
CA GLU A 126 18.54 9.33 14.49
C GLU A 126 19.31 9.79 13.23
N GLU A 127 19.56 8.90 12.27
CA GLU A 127 20.19 9.27 10.99
C GLU A 127 19.41 10.37 10.27
N LEU A 128 18.08 10.26 10.19
CA LEU A 128 17.21 11.25 9.55
C LEU A 128 17.20 12.59 10.30
N SER A 129 17.47 12.61 11.60
CA SER A 129 17.52 13.84 12.41
C SER A 129 18.77 14.70 12.16
N TYR A 130 19.89 14.07 11.76
CA TYR A 130 21.16 14.77 11.47
C TYR A 130 21.49 14.87 9.99
N GLY A 131 20.90 14.01 9.16
CA GLY A 131 21.08 13.97 7.72
C GLY A 131 20.25 15.02 6.96
N PRO A 132 20.17 14.91 5.63
CA PRO A 132 19.19 15.66 4.85
C PRO A 132 17.78 15.38 5.37
N ALA A 133 17.02 16.43 5.64
CA ALA A 133 15.64 16.32 6.09
C ALA A 133 14.77 15.68 4.99
N PRO A 134 13.96 14.65 5.29
CA PRO A 134 13.07 14.06 4.30
C PRO A 134 11.91 15.00 3.98
N ASP A 135 11.54 15.07 2.71
CA ASP A 135 10.32 15.75 2.25
C ASP A 135 9.10 14.82 2.28
N LEU A 136 9.34 13.53 2.08
CA LEU A 136 8.31 12.49 2.02
C LEU A 136 8.79 11.23 2.73
N VAL A 137 8.03 10.75 3.70
CA VAL A 137 8.22 9.44 4.34
C VAL A 137 7.04 8.55 4.00
N ILE A 138 7.32 7.38 3.44
CA ILE A 138 6.32 6.35 3.12
C ILE A 138 6.62 5.14 3.98
N ILE A 139 5.65 4.67 4.76
CA ILE A 139 5.88 3.58 5.71
C ILE A 139 4.75 2.55 5.74
N ASN A 140 5.13 1.27 5.82
CA ASN A 140 4.27 0.16 6.25
C ASN A 140 5.12 -0.95 6.87
N SER A 141 4.64 -1.55 7.97
CA SER A 141 5.30 -2.71 8.61
C SER A 141 4.32 -3.79 9.12
N CYS A 142 3.03 -3.65 8.83
CA CYS A 142 1.97 -4.48 9.42
C CYS A 142 2.25 -5.99 9.30
N LEU A 143 2.69 -6.43 8.12
CA LEU A 143 2.78 -7.84 7.80
C LEU A 143 3.83 -8.57 8.65
N TRP A 144 5.01 -8.00 8.84
CA TRP A 144 6.08 -8.62 9.61
C TRP A 144 5.79 -8.62 11.12
N ASP A 145 5.27 -7.52 11.64
CA ASP A 145 4.88 -7.42 13.05
C ASP A 145 3.86 -8.51 13.43
N LEU A 146 2.90 -8.77 12.56
CA LEU A 146 1.84 -9.74 12.82
C LEU A 146 2.25 -11.22 12.62
N SER A 147 3.29 -11.48 11.84
CA SER A 147 3.61 -12.85 11.38
C SER A 147 4.90 -13.46 11.95
N ARG A 148 5.73 -12.70 12.68
CA ARG A 148 7.10 -13.13 13.05
C ARG A 148 7.48 -13.05 14.51
N TYR A 149 6.74 -12.30 15.33
CA TYR A 149 7.18 -11.94 16.70
C TYR A 149 6.53 -12.77 17.83
N GLY A 150 6.00 -13.95 17.50
CA GLY A 150 5.58 -14.93 18.51
C GLY A 150 4.21 -14.64 19.13
N ARG A 151 4.11 -14.65 20.46
CA ARG A 151 2.82 -14.57 21.19
C ARG A 151 2.27 -13.14 21.21
N CYS A 152 0.94 -13.04 21.11
CA CYS A 152 0.18 -11.77 21.12
C CYS A 152 0.67 -10.73 20.09
N PRO A 153 0.79 -11.10 18.80
CA PRO A 153 1.35 -10.22 17.77
C PRO A 153 0.58 -8.89 17.64
N MET A 154 -0.74 -8.92 17.73
CA MET A 154 -1.58 -7.72 17.63
C MET A 154 -1.35 -6.74 18.79
N GLU A 155 -1.25 -7.23 20.03
CA GLU A 155 -0.99 -6.37 21.20
C GLU A 155 0.37 -5.68 21.07
N SER A 156 1.41 -6.44 20.75
CA SER A 156 2.75 -5.87 20.54
C SER A 156 2.78 -4.90 19.35
N TYR A 157 2.03 -5.18 18.28
CA TYR A 157 1.97 -4.31 17.12
C TYR A 157 1.34 -2.95 17.47
N ARG A 158 0.25 -2.95 18.23
CA ARG A 158 -0.39 -1.72 18.74
C ARG A 158 0.56 -0.90 19.60
N GLU A 159 1.19 -1.52 20.59
CA GLU A 159 2.15 -0.82 21.45
C GLU A 159 3.31 -0.20 20.67
N ASN A 160 3.80 -0.91 19.65
CA ASN A 160 4.88 -0.42 18.80
C ASN A 160 4.42 0.72 17.88
N LEU A 161 3.18 0.67 17.37
CA LEU A 161 2.60 1.75 16.57
C LEU A 161 2.47 3.05 17.37
N GLU A 162 1.97 2.99 18.60
CA GLU A 162 1.89 4.15 19.50
C GLU A 162 3.28 4.79 19.67
N ARG A 163 4.31 3.96 19.89
CA ARG A 163 5.69 4.46 20.04
C ARG A 163 6.22 5.07 18.77
N VAL A 164 6.10 4.38 17.63
CA VAL A 164 6.68 4.90 16.38
C VAL A 164 6.01 6.19 15.95
N PHE A 165 4.70 6.38 16.12
CA PHE A 165 4.03 7.59 15.67
C PHE A 165 4.42 8.80 16.52
N VAL A 166 4.50 8.62 17.84
CA VAL A 166 5.08 9.64 18.74
C VAL A 166 6.52 9.99 18.35
N ARG A 167 7.33 8.99 17.98
CA ARG A 167 8.72 9.24 17.58
C ARG A 167 8.82 9.93 16.22
N MET A 168 7.95 9.60 15.26
CA MET A 168 7.88 10.27 13.96
C MET A 168 7.53 11.75 14.12
N ASP A 169 6.52 12.09 14.95
CA ASP A 169 6.16 13.48 15.27
C ASP A 169 7.34 14.28 15.86
N GLN A 170 8.20 13.62 16.64
CA GLN A 170 9.32 14.27 17.30
C GLN A 170 10.53 14.47 16.39
N VAL A 171 10.72 13.59 15.41
CA VAL A 171 11.94 13.50 14.62
C VAL A 171 11.77 14.13 13.24
N LEU A 172 10.62 13.95 12.59
CA LEU A 172 10.37 14.48 11.27
C LEU A 172 10.08 15.98 11.33
N PRO A 173 10.55 16.77 10.36
CA PRO A 173 10.22 18.19 10.33
C PRO A 173 8.74 18.39 9.97
N ASP A 174 8.13 19.48 10.44
CA ASP A 174 6.74 19.84 10.14
C ASP A 174 6.41 19.91 8.63
N SER A 175 7.43 20.13 7.79
CA SER A 175 7.30 20.17 6.34
C SER A 175 7.32 18.80 5.67
N CYS A 176 7.63 17.72 6.41
CA CYS A 176 7.68 16.36 5.89
C CYS A 176 6.26 15.82 5.74
N LEU A 177 5.94 15.30 4.56
CA LEU A 177 4.72 14.54 4.36
C LEU A 177 4.97 13.08 4.79
N LEU A 178 4.29 12.60 5.83
CA LEU A 178 4.27 11.18 6.18
C LEU A 178 3.01 10.52 5.60
N VAL A 179 3.21 9.50 4.76
CA VAL A 179 2.15 8.65 4.22
C VAL A 179 2.26 7.25 4.82
N TRP A 180 1.29 6.91 5.66
CA TRP A 180 1.08 5.56 6.18
C TRP A 180 0.35 4.70 5.14
N ASN A 181 1.08 3.79 4.51
CA ASN A 181 0.48 2.79 3.63
C ASN A 181 -0.19 1.72 4.49
N MET A 182 -1.47 1.43 4.26
CA MET A 182 -2.07 0.20 4.79
C MET A 182 -1.48 -1.02 4.06
N ALA A 183 -1.46 -2.18 4.72
CA ALA A 183 -1.02 -3.42 4.07
C ALA A 183 -2.03 -3.89 3.01
N MET A 184 -1.51 -4.32 1.86
CA MET A 184 -2.31 -4.86 0.77
C MET A 184 -3.02 -6.17 1.17
N PRO A 185 -4.12 -6.57 0.50
CA PRO A 185 -4.90 -7.74 0.88
C PRO A 185 -4.15 -9.04 0.65
N LEU A 186 -4.06 -9.85 1.70
CA LEU A 186 -3.48 -11.19 1.63
C LEU A 186 -4.39 -12.19 0.91
N GLY A 187 -3.76 -13.15 0.22
CA GLY A 187 -4.42 -14.32 -0.34
C GLY A 187 -4.89 -15.31 0.72
N GLU A 188 -5.81 -16.20 0.36
CA GLU A 188 -6.35 -17.24 1.26
C GLU A 188 -5.27 -18.13 1.89
N ARG A 189 -4.21 -18.40 1.13
CA ARG A 189 -3.07 -19.19 1.58
C ARG A 189 -1.83 -18.33 1.46
N VAL A 190 -1.19 -18.10 2.60
CA VAL A 190 0.12 -17.45 2.66
C VAL A 190 1.18 -18.54 2.69
N THR A 191 2.13 -18.47 1.76
CA THR A 191 3.22 -19.46 1.66
C THR A 191 4.58 -18.78 1.50
N GLY A 192 5.64 -19.58 1.58
CA GLY A 192 7.02 -19.10 1.43
C GLY A 192 7.64 -18.66 2.75
N GLY A 193 8.81 -18.03 2.65
CA GLY A 193 9.65 -17.73 3.81
C GLY A 193 9.05 -16.74 4.80
N PHE A 194 7.88 -16.16 4.52
CA PHE A 194 7.20 -15.11 5.28
C PHE A 194 6.56 -15.63 6.58
N LEU A 195 6.05 -16.85 6.59
CA LEU A 195 5.56 -17.52 7.79
C LEU A 195 6.61 -18.54 8.24
N LEU A 196 7.05 -18.43 9.49
CA LEU A 196 7.88 -19.48 10.09
C LEU A 196 7.03 -20.77 10.18
N PRO A 197 7.57 -21.97 9.90
CA PRO A 197 6.83 -23.22 10.02
C PRO A 197 6.11 -23.38 11.37
N GLU A 198 6.72 -22.89 12.45
CA GLU A 198 6.21 -22.92 13.81
C GLU A 198 5.03 -21.96 14.04
N LEU A 199 4.85 -20.98 13.15
CA LEU A 199 3.79 -19.96 13.20
C LEU A 199 2.68 -20.22 12.17
N GLN A 200 2.70 -21.36 11.48
CA GLN A 200 1.63 -21.77 10.56
C GLN A 200 0.23 -21.79 11.19
N PRO A 201 0.03 -22.08 12.49
CA PRO A 201 -1.29 -21.93 13.11
C PRO A 201 -1.82 -20.49 13.12
N LEU A 202 -0.94 -19.47 13.18
CA LEU A 202 -1.32 -18.06 13.10
C LEU A 202 -1.67 -17.62 11.67
N ALA A 203 -1.22 -18.38 10.65
CA ALA A 203 -1.56 -18.11 9.25
C ALA A 203 -3.07 -18.12 8.99
N VAL A 204 -3.82 -18.86 9.82
CA VAL A 204 -5.27 -19.01 9.69
C VAL A 204 -6.01 -17.70 9.99
N SER A 205 -5.54 -16.92 10.97
CA SER A 205 -6.12 -15.61 11.32
C SER A 205 -5.42 -14.43 10.64
N LEU A 206 -4.21 -14.62 10.08
CA LEU A 206 -3.38 -13.50 9.60
C LEU A 206 -4.09 -12.54 8.64
N ARG A 207 -5.00 -13.03 7.78
CA ARG A 207 -5.81 -12.15 6.91
C ARG A 207 -6.70 -11.20 7.72
N GLN A 208 -7.37 -11.73 8.74
CA GLN A 208 -8.21 -10.95 9.65
C GLN A 208 -7.36 -10.02 10.51
N ASP A 209 -6.23 -10.51 11.02
CA ASP A 209 -5.29 -9.72 11.81
C ASP A 209 -4.73 -8.54 11.00
N VAL A 210 -4.46 -8.71 9.70
CA VAL A 210 -4.05 -7.61 8.81
C VAL A 210 -5.16 -6.57 8.64
N VAL A 211 -6.43 -6.99 8.52
CA VAL A 211 -7.56 -6.05 8.44
C VAL A 211 -7.70 -5.26 9.74
N GLU A 212 -7.62 -5.93 10.89
CA GLU A 212 -7.67 -5.28 12.20
C GLU A 212 -6.47 -4.36 12.42
N GLY A 213 -5.27 -4.79 12.05
CA GLY A 213 -4.04 -4.02 12.13
C GLY A 213 -4.05 -2.78 11.23
N ASN A 214 -4.58 -2.91 10.01
CA ASN A 214 -4.81 -1.79 9.10
C ASN A 214 -5.79 -0.78 9.70
N PHE A 215 -6.93 -1.25 10.22
CA PHE A 215 -7.91 -0.37 10.86
C PHE A 215 -7.31 0.40 12.05
N TYR A 216 -6.59 -0.31 12.92
CA TYR A 216 -5.94 0.32 14.08
C TYR A 216 -4.90 1.34 13.65
N SER A 217 -3.97 0.96 12.78
CA SER A 217 -2.87 1.83 12.35
C SER A 217 -3.37 3.05 11.58
N ALA A 218 -4.40 2.92 10.76
CA ALA A 218 -5.04 4.04 10.06
C ALA A 218 -5.74 5.01 11.02
N THR A 219 -6.45 4.49 12.01
CA THR A 219 -7.09 5.31 13.05
C THR A 219 -6.04 6.08 13.83
N LEU A 220 -4.95 5.42 14.21
CA LEU A 220 -3.86 6.06 14.94
C LEU A 220 -3.15 7.10 14.06
N ALA A 221 -2.95 6.84 12.77
CA ALA A 221 -2.31 7.78 11.85
C ALA A 221 -3.12 9.07 11.76
N GLY A 222 -4.45 8.95 11.68
CA GLY A 222 -5.36 10.10 11.74
C GLY A 222 -5.26 10.91 13.04
N ASN A 223 -5.04 10.26 14.19
CA ASN A 223 -4.85 10.95 15.46
C ASN A 223 -3.55 11.78 15.51
N HIS A 224 -2.56 11.37 14.73
CA HIS A 224 -1.28 12.06 14.55
C HIS A 224 -1.27 12.98 13.31
N CYS A 225 -2.42 13.16 12.64
CA CYS A 225 -2.53 13.94 11.40
C CYS A 225 -1.58 13.45 10.28
N PHE A 226 -1.24 12.16 10.27
CA PHE A 226 -0.50 11.55 9.18
C PHE A 226 -1.46 11.11 8.07
N ASP A 227 -0.99 11.22 6.84
CA ASP A 227 -1.76 10.80 5.68
C ASP A 227 -1.82 9.28 5.61
N VAL A 228 -2.94 8.76 5.11
CA VAL A 228 -3.17 7.32 5.02
C VAL A 228 -3.54 6.95 3.59
N LEU A 229 -2.79 6.02 3.01
CA LEU A 229 -3.13 5.43 1.71
C LEU A 229 -3.67 4.01 1.92
N ASP A 230 -4.97 3.83 1.67
CA ASP A 230 -5.66 2.55 1.86
C ASP A 230 -5.41 1.58 0.70
N LEU A 231 -4.21 1.01 0.67
CA LEU A 231 -3.85 -0.02 -0.30
C LEU A 231 -4.68 -1.30 -0.12
N HIS A 232 -5.27 -1.53 1.06
CA HIS A 232 -6.16 -2.66 1.24
C HIS A 232 -7.41 -2.50 0.38
N PHE A 233 -8.04 -1.32 0.47
CA PHE A 233 -9.19 -0.97 -0.35
C PHE A 233 -8.82 -1.03 -1.84
N HIS A 234 -7.80 -0.32 -2.30
CA HIS A 234 -7.48 -0.21 -3.73
C HIS A 234 -7.19 -1.57 -4.41
N PHE A 235 -6.69 -2.55 -3.66
CA PHE A 235 -6.26 -3.84 -4.21
C PHE A 235 -7.17 -5.02 -3.86
N ARG A 236 -8.27 -4.82 -3.13
CA ARG A 236 -9.17 -5.91 -2.67
C ARG A 236 -9.77 -6.75 -3.80
N HIS A 237 -9.90 -6.17 -5.00
CA HIS A 237 -10.41 -6.86 -6.20
C HIS A 237 -9.34 -7.15 -7.25
N ALA A 238 -8.07 -6.81 -7.00
CA ALA A 238 -6.97 -6.99 -7.95
C ALA A 238 -6.33 -8.39 -7.87
N VAL A 239 -7.11 -9.43 -7.55
CA VAL A 239 -6.61 -10.77 -7.19
C VAL A 239 -5.68 -11.37 -8.25
N ARG A 240 -5.95 -11.11 -9.54
CA ARG A 240 -5.13 -11.59 -10.67
C ARG A 240 -3.67 -11.11 -10.64
N HIS A 241 -3.41 -9.97 -10.00
CA HIS A 241 -2.08 -9.38 -9.87
C HIS A 241 -1.31 -9.87 -8.63
N ARG A 242 -1.97 -10.63 -7.74
CA ARG A 242 -1.33 -11.21 -6.56
C ARG A 242 -0.68 -12.54 -6.91
N HIS A 243 0.57 -12.71 -6.49
CA HIS A 243 1.29 -13.96 -6.68
C HIS A 243 0.68 -15.10 -5.85
N ARG A 244 0.99 -16.33 -6.27
CA ARG A 244 0.49 -17.57 -5.65
C ARG A 244 0.91 -17.76 -4.20
N ASP A 245 1.92 -17.02 -3.74
CA ASP A 245 2.34 -17.05 -2.35
C ASP A 245 1.39 -16.30 -1.41
N GLY A 246 0.41 -15.58 -1.96
CA GLY A 246 -0.61 -14.85 -1.22
C GLY A 246 -0.14 -13.54 -0.60
N VAL A 247 1.11 -13.11 -0.85
CA VAL A 247 1.71 -11.91 -0.23
C VAL A 247 2.20 -10.93 -1.29
N HIS A 248 2.97 -11.40 -2.26
CA HIS A 248 3.64 -10.53 -3.23
C HIS A 248 2.72 -10.24 -4.42
N TRP A 249 3.03 -9.16 -5.13
CA TRP A 249 2.25 -8.66 -6.25
C TRP A 249 3.12 -8.46 -7.49
N ASP A 250 2.50 -8.49 -8.67
CA ASP A 250 3.21 -8.32 -9.93
C ASP A 250 3.61 -6.85 -10.21
N GLN A 251 4.31 -6.64 -11.32
CA GLN A 251 4.81 -5.32 -11.70
C GLN A 251 3.69 -4.31 -12.02
N HIS A 252 2.52 -4.77 -12.45
CA HIS A 252 1.39 -3.90 -12.76
C HIS A 252 0.78 -3.36 -11.47
N ALA A 253 0.66 -4.21 -10.45
CA ALA A 253 0.21 -3.79 -9.14
C ALA A 253 1.15 -2.80 -8.47
N HIS A 254 2.46 -3.01 -8.55
CA HIS A 254 3.40 -2.04 -8.00
C HIS A 254 3.39 -0.70 -8.76
N ARG A 255 3.23 -0.71 -10.09
CA ARG A 255 3.05 0.54 -10.85
C ARG A 255 1.75 1.27 -10.48
N HIS A 256 0.66 0.53 -10.33
CA HIS A 256 -0.63 1.07 -9.90
C HIS A 256 -0.51 1.71 -8.50
N LEU A 257 0.19 1.05 -7.57
CA LEU A 257 0.48 1.58 -6.23
C LEU A 257 1.26 2.90 -6.34
N SER A 258 2.34 2.94 -7.12
CA SER A 258 3.12 4.16 -7.33
C SER A 258 2.26 5.31 -7.85
N HIS A 259 1.34 5.06 -8.78
CA HIS A 259 0.43 6.09 -9.29
C HIS A 259 -0.57 6.60 -8.24
N LEU A 260 -1.14 5.71 -7.43
CA LEU A 260 -1.99 6.12 -6.30
C LEU A 260 -1.22 6.98 -5.31
N LEU A 261 -0.01 6.55 -4.96
CA LEU A 261 0.87 7.27 -4.04
C LEU A 261 1.27 8.63 -4.58
N LEU A 262 1.70 8.73 -5.84
CA LEU A 262 2.08 9.99 -6.47
C LEU A 262 0.90 10.92 -6.66
N SER A 263 -0.31 10.39 -6.93
CA SER A 263 -1.54 11.19 -6.97
C SER A 263 -1.82 11.82 -5.62
N HIS A 264 -1.72 11.01 -4.55
CA HIS A 264 -1.89 11.45 -3.17
C HIS A 264 -0.87 12.52 -2.78
N VAL A 265 0.41 12.29 -3.10
CA VAL A 265 1.50 13.24 -2.82
C VAL A 265 1.30 14.56 -3.57
N ALA A 266 0.90 14.51 -4.85
CA ALA A 266 0.63 15.71 -5.63
C ALA A 266 -0.54 16.51 -5.04
N ASP A 267 -1.63 15.84 -4.62
CA ASP A 267 -2.77 16.49 -3.96
C ASP A 267 -2.35 17.16 -2.64
N ALA A 268 -1.63 16.43 -1.78
CA ALA A 268 -1.12 16.94 -0.51
C ALA A 268 -0.17 18.15 -0.67
N TRP A 269 0.62 18.18 -1.75
CA TRP A 269 1.50 19.31 -2.08
C TRP A 269 0.82 20.40 -2.93
N GLY A 270 -0.45 20.25 -3.28
CA GLY A 270 -1.20 21.22 -4.10
C GLY A 270 -0.67 21.34 -5.53
N VAL A 271 -0.06 20.27 -6.07
CA VAL A 271 0.46 20.20 -7.43
C VAL A 271 -0.63 19.68 -8.36
N GLU A 272 -0.90 20.39 -9.46
CA GLU A 272 -1.88 19.94 -10.46
C GLU A 272 -1.48 18.58 -11.05
N LEU A 273 -2.41 17.64 -11.01
CA LEU A 273 -2.24 16.32 -11.62
C LEU A 273 -2.16 16.42 -13.15
N PRO A 274 -1.38 15.53 -13.80
CA PRO A 274 -1.38 15.37 -15.23
C PRO A 274 -2.80 15.25 -15.83
N LYS A 275 -3.09 16.09 -16.83
CA LYS A 275 -4.36 16.08 -17.56
C LYS A 275 -4.25 15.12 -18.74
N HIS A 276 -4.27 13.82 -18.46
CA HIS A 276 -4.37 12.78 -19.49
C HIS A 276 -5.83 12.36 -19.67
N ASP A 277 -6.17 11.96 -20.89
CA ASP A 277 -7.47 11.34 -21.13
C ASP A 277 -7.58 10.07 -20.25
N PRO A 278 -8.72 9.83 -19.57
CA PRO A 278 -8.94 8.62 -18.81
C PRO A 278 -8.71 7.41 -19.72
N LEU A 279 -7.62 6.67 -19.49
CA LEU A 279 -7.53 5.34 -20.07
C LEU A 279 -8.63 4.48 -19.42
N PRO A 280 -9.28 3.58 -20.18
CA PRO A 280 -10.22 2.64 -19.60
C PRO A 280 -9.53 1.92 -18.45
N ASP A 281 -10.11 2.04 -17.25
CA ASP A 281 -9.60 1.43 -16.03
C ASP A 281 -9.81 -0.08 -16.11
N THR A 282 -8.94 -0.76 -16.88
CA THR A 282 -8.92 -2.22 -17.01
C THR A 282 -8.43 -2.89 -15.72
N TRP A 283 -8.11 -2.12 -14.68
CA TRP A 283 -7.66 -2.57 -13.36
C TRP A 283 -8.69 -3.48 -12.66
N ILE A 284 -9.98 -3.27 -12.92
CA ILE A 284 -11.11 -3.99 -12.30
C ILE A 284 -12.00 -4.59 -13.41
N ASP A 285 -11.49 -5.55 -14.17
CA ASP A 285 -12.34 -6.29 -15.13
C ASP A 285 -13.31 -7.29 -14.45
N ASP A 286 -13.17 -7.50 -13.12
CA ASP A 286 -13.93 -8.50 -12.36
C ASP A 286 -15.09 -7.93 -11.52
N TRP A 287 -15.65 -6.77 -11.89
CA TRP A 287 -16.97 -6.40 -11.35
C TRP A 287 -18.01 -7.20 -12.14
N PRO A 288 -18.70 -8.21 -11.58
CA PRO A 288 -19.90 -8.71 -12.22
C PRO A 288 -20.87 -7.52 -12.25
N GLU A 289 -21.10 -6.96 -13.43
CA GLU A 289 -22.32 -6.19 -13.66
C GLU A 289 -23.45 -7.09 -13.17
N MET A 290 -24.11 -6.69 -12.07
CA MET A 290 -25.38 -7.28 -11.73
C MET A 290 -26.30 -6.92 -12.89
N ASP A 291 -26.41 -7.84 -13.85
CA ASP A 291 -27.48 -7.89 -14.83
C ASP A 291 -28.78 -7.79 -14.04
N HIS A 292 -29.34 -6.58 -13.95
CA HIS A 292 -30.74 -6.41 -13.67
C HIS A 292 -31.48 -6.95 -14.90
N PRO A 293 -32.20 -8.08 -14.81
CA PRO A 293 -33.04 -8.51 -15.92
C PRO A 293 -34.30 -7.66 -15.87
N SER A 294 -34.22 -6.41 -16.31
CA SER A 294 -35.40 -5.63 -16.66
C SER A 294 -35.73 -5.88 -18.13
N GLN A 295 -36.24 -7.06 -18.45
CA GLN A 295 -37.02 -7.26 -19.67
C GLN A 295 -38.03 -8.41 -19.54
N GLY A 296 -39.30 -8.01 -19.47
CA GLY A 296 -40.39 -8.62 -20.24
C GLY A 296 -40.78 -10.06 -19.91
N SER A 297 -41.73 -10.23 -19.00
CA SER A 297 -42.70 -11.32 -19.11
C SER A 297 -44.05 -10.89 -18.54
N HIS A 298 -44.86 -10.29 -19.42
CA HIS A 298 -46.29 -10.15 -19.23
C HIS A 298 -46.92 -11.55 -19.11
N LYS A 299 -47.40 -11.90 -17.91
CA LYS A 299 -48.54 -12.80 -17.73
C LYS A 299 -49.49 -12.16 -16.72
N GLN A 300 -50.56 -11.57 -17.23
CA GLN A 300 -51.71 -11.14 -16.43
C GLN A 300 -52.56 -12.35 -16.00
N PRO A 301 -53.13 -12.33 -14.79
CA PRO A 301 -54.42 -12.95 -14.49
C PRO A 301 -55.56 -11.90 -14.59
N PRO A 302 -56.83 -12.33 -14.74
CA PRO A 302 -57.90 -11.47 -15.25
C PRO A 302 -58.57 -10.61 -14.18
N ASP A 303 -58.89 -9.39 -14.62
CA ASP A 303 -60.10 -8.60 -14.38
C ASP A 303 -60.60 -8.37 -12.94
N LEU A 304 -60.43 -7.13 -12.47
CA LEU A 304 -61.52 -6.42 -11.77
C LEU A 304 -61.44 -4.93 -12.10
N ARG A 305 -62.11 -4.55 -13.18
CA ARG A 305 -62.39 -3.18 -13.60
C ARG A 305 -63.38 -2.47 -12.64
N GLU A 306 -63.27 -1.14 -12.62
CA GLU A 306 -64.16 -0.11 -12.04
C GLU A 306 -63.79 0.37 -10.63
N LYS A 307 -63.65 1.65 -10.28
CA LYS A 307 -63.92 2.99 -10.85
C LYS A 307 -62.92 3.92 -10.12
N LEU A 308 -62.34 4.97 -10.69
CA LEU A 308 -62.94 6.29 -10.86
C LEU A 308 -61.96 7.14 -11.69
N ALA A 309 -62.48 7.81 -12.71
CA ALA A 309 -61.74 8.71 -13.58
C ALA A 309 -61.72 10.15 -13.00
N LEU A 310 -60.59 10.85 -13.12
CA LEU A 310 -60.51 12.31 -13.31
C LEU A 310 -59.22 12.69 -14.09
N PRO A 311 -59.21 13.82 -14.82
CA PRO A 311 -58.43 13.97 -16.06
C PRO A 311 -57.01 14.55 -15.90
N LEU A 312 -56.17 14.25 -16.90
CA LEU A 312 -54.83 14.77 -17.14
C LEU A 312 -54.79 16.31 -17.28
N LEU A 313 -53.83 16.96 -16.62
CA LEU A 313 -53.42 18.35 -16.88
C LEU A 313 -52.15 18.38 -17.76
N PRO A 314 -51.99 19.39 -18.65
CA PRO A 314 -50.85 19.49 -19.57
C PRO A 314 -49.58 20.04 -18.90
N PRO A 315 -48.40 19.88 -19.54
CA PRO A 315 -47.12 20.31 -18.96
C PRO A 315 -46.95 21.85 -19.02
N PHE A 316 -46.55 22.44 -17.90
CA PHE A 316 -46.10 23.84 -17.84
C PHE A 316 -44.62 23.94 -18.21
N HIS A 317 -44.32 24.75 -19.23
CA HIS A 317 -42.98 25.19 -19.61
C HIS A 317 -42.53 26.36 -18.71
N LEU A 318 -41.27 26.35 -18.27
CA LEU A 318 -40.57 27.52 -17.70
C LEU A 318 -39.14 27.65 -18.28
N PRO A 319 -38.58 28.89 -18.32
CA PRO A 319 -37.63 29.37 -19.34
C PRO A 319 -36.12 29.28 -18.94
N PRO A 320 -35.16 29.55 -19.87
CA PRO A 320 -33.72 29.49 -19.62
C PRO A 320 -33.18 30.72 -18.82
N PRO A 321 -31.90 30.70 -18.37
CA PRO A 321 -31.46 31.33 -17.13
C PRO A 321 -31.08 32.81 -17.28
N MET A 322 -31.20 33.56 -16.18
CA MET A 322 -30.74 34.94 -16.05
C MET A 322 -29.40 34.99 -15.31
N SER A 323 -28.40 35.58 -15.95
CA SER A 323 -27.08 35.90 -15.40
C SER A 323 -27.10 37.25 -14.68
N PHE A 324 -26.51 37.36 -13.49
CA PHE A 324 -26.08 38.66 -12.95
C PHE A 324 -24.74 38.56 -12.19
N PRO A 325 -23.94 39.65 -12.18
CA PRO A 325 -22.51 39.62 -11.88
C PRO A 325 -22.22 39.92 -10.41
N TYR A 326 -21.15 39.33 -9.86
CA TYR A 326 -20.57 39.78 -8.58
C TYR A 326 -19.18 40.40 -8.79
N PRO A 327 -18.88 41.56 -8.17
CA PRO A 327 -17.58 42.22 -8.28
C PRO A 327 -16.51 41.61 -7.35
N LEU A 328 -15.26 41.69 -7.81
CA LEU A 328 -14.03 41.35 -7.09
C LEU A 328 -13.90 42.11 -5.75
N LEU A 329 -13.66 41.39 -4.66
CA LEU A 329 -13.26 41.94 -3.36
C LEU A 329 -11.79 41.57 -3.07
N GLN A 330 -10.99 42.57 -2.71
CA GLN A 330 -9.59 42.45 -2.27
C GLN A 330 -9.48 41.84 -0.85
N PRO A 331 -8.34 41.21 -0.49
CA PRO A 331 -8.17 40.52 0.78
C PRO A 331 -7.84 41.47 1.94
N SER A 332 -8.53 41.30 3.06
CA SER A 332 -8.21 41.88 4.38
C SER A 332 -7.20 41.03 5.17
N PRO A 333 -6.41 41.62 6.09
CA PRO A 333 -5.36 40.92 6.84
C PRO A 333 -5.93 39.97 7.91
N PRO A 334 -5.14 38.97 8.38
CA PRO A 334 -5.64 37.93 9.28
C PRO A 334 -5.81 38.47 10.72
N PRO A 335 -6.76 37.92 11.51
CA PRO A 335 -6.91 38.28 12.91
C PRO A 335 -5.80 37.68 13.78
N LEU A 336 -5.34 38.45 14.77
CA LEU A 336 -4.41 38.03 15.81
C LEU A 336 -5.08 37.02 16.76
N PHE A 337 -4.47 35.85 16.92
CA PHE A 337 -4.88 34.85 17.92
C PHE A 337 -4.40 35.25 19.33
N PRO A 338 -5.23 35.15 20.39
CA PRO A 338 -4.75 35.20 21.76
C PRO A 338 -4.08 33.88 22.15
N SER A 339 -3.05 33.98 22.98
CA SER A 339 -2.23 32.89 23.53
C SER A 339 -3.05 31.81 24.22
N LEU A 340 -2.85 30.55 23.83
CA LEU A 340 -3.43 29.39 24.52
C LEU A 340 -2.79 29.22 25.90
N HIS A 341 -3.60 29.37 26.93
CA HIS A 341 -3.30 28.85 28.26
C HIS A 341 -3.30 27.32 28.24
N GLN A 342 -2.23 26.74 28.79
CA GLN A 342 -2.12 25.33 29.13
C GLN A 342 -3.15 24.94 30.21
N ASP A 343 -3.49 23.64 30.21
CA ASP A 343 -4.28 22.87 31.20
C ASP A 343 -5.71 22.49 30.78
N ALA A 344 -5.81 21.42 29.97
CA ALA A 344 -6.93 20.47 30.01
C ALA A 344 -6.48 19.06 29.57
N PRO A 345 -6.89 17.98 30.25
CA PRO A 345 -6.44 16.62 29.98
C PRO A 345 -7.07 16.06 28.69
N PHE A 346 -6.25 15.38 27.89
CA PHE A 346 -6.62 14.68 26.67
C PHE A 346 -7.81 13.73 26.91
N SER A 347 -8.87 13.91 26.12
CA SER A 347 -10.04 13.03 26.14
C SER A 347 -9.76 11.78 25.31
N GLN A 348 -10.06 10.61 25.88
CA GLN A 348 -9.95 9.31 25.22
C GLN A 348 -10.72 9.29 23.90
N GLY A 349 -10.05 8.85 22.82
CA GLY A 349 -10.64 8.62 21.50
C GLY A 349 -11.79 7.61 21.54
N GLN A 350 -12.54 7.54 20.42
CA GLN A 350 -13.67 6.61 20.29
C GLN A 350 -13.28 5.16 20.64
N PRO A 351 -14.16 4.38 21.29
CA PRO A 351 -13.87 2.99 21.58
C PRO A 351 -13.70 2.20 20.28
N PHE A 352 -12.57 1.50 20.17
CA PHE A 352 -12.32 0.56 19.09
C PHE A 352 -13.46 -0.48 18.99
N PRO A 353 -13.89 -0.87 17.78
CA PRO A 353 -14.87 -1.92 17.63
C PRO A 353 -14.35 -3.22 18.28
N PRO A 354 -15.19 -4.01 18.96
CA PRO A 354 -14.79 -5.28 19.55
C PRO A 354 -14.19 -6.21 18.49
N TYR A 355 -13.24 -7.04 18.87
CA TYR A 355 -12.62 -8.07 18.00
C TYR A 355 -13.66 -8.91 17.22
N GLU A 356 -14.83 -9.15 17.82
CA GLU A 356 -15.96 -9.86 17.19
C GLU A 356 -16.46 -9.20 15.89
N PHE A 357 -16.24 -7.89 15.70
CA PHE A 357 -16.61 -7.17 14.47
C PHE A 357 -15.84 -7.68 13.24
N PHE A 358 -14.62 -8.19 13.43
CA PHE A 358 -13.79 -8.72 12.36
C PHE A 358 -13.99 -10.22 12.11
N LYS A 359 -14.80 -10.90 12.93
CA LYS A 359 -15.15 -12.31 12.72
C LYS A 359 -16.29 -12.42 11.72
N HIS A 360 -15.96 -12.53 10.44
CA HIS A 360 -16.90 -13.01 9.43
C HIS A 360 -16.61 -14.50 9.12
N ASN A 361 -17.58 -15.37 9.38
CA ASN A 361 -17.51 -16.79 9.03
C ASN A 361 -17.69 -16.95 7.51
N ALA A 362 -16.62 -17.28 6.80
CA ALA A 362 -16.66 -17.63 5.38
C ALA A 362 -17.19 -19.07 5.13
N MET A 363 -18.25 -19.49 5.85
CA MET A 363 -18.77 -20.87 5.76
C MET A 363 -20.23 -20.99 5.32
N GLU A 364 -20.87 -19.90 4.92
CA GLU A 364 -22.20 -19.96 4.31
C GLU A 364 -22.19 -19.23 2.98
N ASP A 365 -21.69 -19.90 1.92
CA ASP A 365 -22.44 -19.96 0.66
C ASP A 365 -21.88 -21.02 -0.32
N PHE A 366 -22.81 -21.82 -0.86
CA PHE A 366 -22.74 -22.80 -1.96
C PHE A 366 -21.85 -24.05 -1.82
N SER A 367 -22.40 -25.05 -1.11
CA SER A 367 -22.12 -26.46 -1.40
C SER A 367 -22.85 -26.90 -2.67
N VAL A 368 -22.12 -27.40 -3.68
CA VAL A 368 -22.65 -28.33 -4.69
C VAL A 368 -21.63 -29.46 -4.88
N PRO A 369 -22.01 -30.75 -4.69
CA PRO A 369 -21.09 -31.86 -4.79
C PRO A 369 -21.01 -32.34 -6.25
N PHE A 370 -19.80 -32.49 -6.79
CA PHE A 370 -19.59 -33.26 -8.02
C PHE A 370 -18.95 -34.61 -7.70
N ASN A 371 -19.72 -35.65 -8.00
CA ASN A 371 -19.37 -37.06 -7.92
C ASN A 371 -18.22 -37.41 -8.88
N LEU A 372 -17.36 -38.30 -8.41
CA LEU A 372 -16.39 -39.08 -9.17
C LEU A 372 -17.06 -39.76 -10.37
N ASP A 373 -16.39 -39.71 -11.53
CA ASP A 373 -16.42 -40.85 -12.44
C ASP A 373 -14.99 -41.32 -12.73
N ARG A 374 -14.81 -42.62 -12.55
CA ARG A 374 -13.54 -43.36 -12.47
C ARG A 374 -13.33 -44.03 -13.83
N ARG A 375 -12.27 -43.67 -14.56
CA ARG A 375 -11.67 -44.56 -15.58
C ARG A 375 -10.14 -44.57 -15.44
N GLU A 376 -9.67 -45.76 -15.06
CA GLU A 376 -8.32 -46.33 -15.12
C GLU A 376 -7.68 -46.12 -16.52
N GLN A 377 -6.36 -46.05 -16.80
CA GLN A 377 -5.04 -46.39 -16.22
C GLN A 377 -3.96 -45.97 -17.28
N PRO A 378 -2.61 -46.19 -17.17
CA PRO A 378 -1.71 -46.46 -16.04
C PRO A 378 -0.36 -45.66 -16.04
N GLU A 379 0.34 -45.73 -14.89
CA GLU A 379 1.80 -45.81 -14.66
C GLU A 379 2.81 -44.82 -15.29
N ALA A 380 3.36 -43.94 -14.43
CA ALA A 380 4.79 -43.60 -14.37
C ALA A 380 5.11 -42.97 -13.00
N LEU A 381 5.40 -43.83 -12.01
CA LEU A 381 5.99 -43.45 -10.72
C LEU A 381 7.40 -44.04 -10.68
N GLU A 382 8.40 -43.23 -11.00
CA GLU A 382 9.78 -43.32 -10.49
C GLU A 382 10.61 -42.21 -11.16
N GLU A 383 10.73 -41.06 -10.48
CA GLU A 383 11.89 -40.17 -10.44
C GLU A 383 11.45 -38.80 -9.89
N ILE A 384 12.37 -38.09 -9.25
CA ILE A 384 12.19 -36.83 -8.51
C ILE A 384 11.78 -37.04 -7.03
N SER A 385 12.53 -37.90 -6.35
CA SER A 385 12.77 -37.78 -4.91
C SER A 385 14.27 -37.79 -4.62
N GLU A 386 15.05 -36.91 -5.25
CA GLU A 386 16.44 -36.67 -4.87
C GLU A 386 16.96 -35.41 -5.58
N GLN A 387 16.77 -34.24 -4.95
CA GLN A 387 17.63 -33.04 -5.15
C GLN A 387 17.30 -31.97 -4.09
N ARG A 388 17.34 -32.38 -2.83
CA ARG A 388 17.68 -31.50 -1.72
C ARG A 388 19.08 -31.88 -1.26
N GLU A 389 19.87 -30.84 -1.00
CA GLU A 389 21.24 -30.82 -0.49
C GLU A 389 22.38 -30.69 -1.51
N LYS A 390 23.23 -29.69 -1.21
CA LYS A 390 24.54 -29.35 -1.77
C LYS A 390 24.57 -28.53 -3.06
N ALA A 391 24.64 -27.22 -2.87
CA ALA A 391 25.35 -26.33 -3.78
C ALA A 391 26.18 -25.34 -2.94
N ASP A 392 27.22 -25.89 -2.32
CA ASP A 392 28.44 -25.17 -1.97
C ASP A 392 29.13 -24.82 -3.30
N TRP A 393 29.30 -23.53 -3.61
CA TRP A 393 30.12 -23.11 -4.75
C TRP A 393 31.17 -22.11 -4.27
N THR A 394 32.33 -22.66 -3.94
CA THR A 394 33.62 -21.97 -3.96
C THR A 394 33.98 -21.57 -5.39
N TRP A 395 34.31 -20.29 -5.61
CA TRP A 395 34.86 -19.80 -6.87
C TRP A 395 36.36 -20.15 -7.01
N PRO A 396 36.82 -20.64 -8.17
CA PRO A 396 38.24 -20.73 -8.48
C PRO A 396 38.72 -19.51 -9.28
N GLY A 397 39.87 -18.95 -8.90
CA GLY A 397 40.72 -18.20 -9.83
C GLY A 397 41.19 -16.81 -9.38
N LEU A 398 42.17 -16.75 -8.49
CA LEU A 398 43.20 -15.71 -8.55
C LEU A 398 44.55 -16.33 -8.20
N GLY A 399 45.44 -16.31 -9.19
CA GLY A 399 46.75 -16.94 -9.16
C GLY A 399 47.64 -16.35 -8.07
N LYS A 400 48.36 -17.25 -7.41
CA LYS A 400 49.53 -16.93 -6.60
C LYS A 400 50.53 -16.13 -7.44
N ARG A 401 50.98 -14.98 -6.92
CA ARG A 401 52.37 -14.55 -7.08
C ARG A 401 52.97 -14.29 -5.71
N GLU A 402 54.23 -14.64 -5.66
CA GLU A 402 55.01 -15.02 -4.49
C GLU A 402 55.39 -13.87 -3.57
N THR A 403 55.67 -14.31 -2.36
CA THR A 403 56.42 -13.67 -1.28
C THR A 403 57.67 -12.92 -1.75
N GLY A 404 57.87 -11.73 -1.18
CA GLY A 404 59.16 -11.05 -1.13
C GLY A 404 59.17 -10.06 0.03
N ARG A 405 59.62 -10.50 1.21
CA ARG A 405 60.14 -9.59 2.24
C ARG A 405 61.47 -9.06 1.72
N GLU A 406 61.65 -7.75 1.71
CA GLU A 406 62.96 -7.16 1.97
C GLU A 406 62.80 -5.81 2.66
N GLN A 407 63.57 -5.67 3.74
CA GLN A 407 63.72 -4.49 4.58
C GLN A 407 64.52 -3.41 3.84
N TRP A 408 64.34 -2.16 4.27
CA TRP A 408 65.36 -1.17 4.67
C TRP A 408 65.11 0.25 4.12
N ARG A 409 64.98 1.16 5.10
CA ARG A 409 65.09 2.63 5.11
C ARG A 409 63.91 3.47 4.64
#